data_AF-A0A094H2H5-F1
#
_entry.id   AF-A0A094H2H5-F1
#
_cell.length_a   1.000
_cell.length_b   1.000
_cell.length_c   1.000
_cell.angle_alpha   90.00
_cell.angle_beta   90.00
_cell.angle_gamma   90.00
#
_symmetry.space_group_name_H-M   'P 1'
#
loop_
_entity.id
_entity.type
_entity.pdbx_description
1 polymer ?
#
loop_
_entity_poly.entity_id
_entity_poly.type
_entity_poly.pdbx_seq_one_letter_code
_entity_poly.pdbx_strand_id
1 'polypeptide(L)'
;MRRPSHDVFRPHAHDRARRVPKTARPGSHQQNPRLHDLPPNHAHEPAQHLAADLAAALRARDMGDARAGPADVRGGGLGPDEWATAVVKGADEKSPRWRHVLVIAGVLLGMGGQGRRGLSRGLRMSLEGALIMAANLAMEDPKEGFFVGGEATLLALNHTFDLLSEQAKREIRFDLLLPIAVGAMVGPSGYEMGQFVGAIDADVRVTPDNRLDWSESSRGFLYLKDVASRPLVSSMGPFSRLVAYTVEHLHAPKPSILHLVEQLQKFSQDLLTQWRHNKLSTIDPSELPTHLTPSTSTTTFPTLFQLLKSAMFATVVILRSVLGRILVDPHLATDAHAASLSSSALHTLRNLYFISSRLGTASFTAYTFVSLTSIDILARYPRHAAIFLESIRPSHPGTIPAHPLDRNLDLYYLNTAEHFPLVLPPAANAALLQACTPYLASTPSPSLVPLFEAAHSLTLAVLTAPPNAALAASAIPPYATALFASFPSNLSARQFRLAFKSLLGITTPPNPLAASHPDLPDTLLELLRHRAALASTAFLPAEPAAEAGPDSVPAGPEQPLTEQAALTLTLLDSLSSLAPGALGEWLPLAAG
;
A
#
# COMPACT_ATOMS: atom_id res chain seq x y z
N MET A 1 -47.50 -42.40 -4.52
CA MET A 1 -47.39 -42.97 -5.88
C MET A 1 -46.01 -43.64 -6.00
N ARG A 2 -45.89 -44.95 -5.75
CA ARG A 2 -45.59 -46.04 -6.72
C ARG A 2 -44.51 -45.64 -7.75
N ARG A 3 -43.31 -46.24 -7.86
CA ARG A 3 -42.84 -47.63 -7.61
C ARG A 3 -41.35 -47.73 -7.18
N PRO A 4 -40.89 -48.92 -6.69
CA PRO A 4 -39.57 -49.19 -6.09
C PRO A 4 -38.69 -50.21 -6.88
N SER A 5 -37.40 -50.38 -6.48
CA SER A 5 -36.59 -51.64 -6.43
C SER A 5 -35.10 -51.31 -6.30
N HIS A 6 -34.45 -51.47 -5.13
CA HIS A 6 -33.61 -52.62 -4.70
C HIS A 6 -32.58 -53.12 -5.73
N ASP A 7 -31.27 -52.99 -5.44
CA ASP A 7 -30.46 -54.16 -5.07
C ASP A 7 -29.12 -53.86 -4.39
N VAL A 8 -28.73 -54.80 -3.55
CA VAL A 8 -27.56 -54.89 -2.67
C VAL A 8 -26.61 -55.92 -3.29
N PHE A 9 -25.28 -55.70 -3.30
CA PHE A 9 -24.26 -56.67 -2.80
C PHE A 9 -22.81 -56.18 -2.96
N ARG A 10 -21.98 -56.73 -2.08
CA ARG A 10 -20.65 -56.34 -1.58
C ARG A 10 -19.47 -57.05 -2.33
N PRO A 11 -18.20 -56.86 -1.93
CA PRO A 11 -17.01 -56.86 -2.80
C PRO A 11 -16.24 -58.19 -2.84
N HIS A 12 -15.26 -58.30 -3.76
CA HIS A 12 -14.18 -59.27 -3.67
C HIS A 12 -12.82 -58.67 -4.00
N ALA A 13 -11.89 -58.88 -3.06
CA ALA A 13 -10.45 -58.70 -3.21
C ALA A 13 -9.82 -59.90 -3.95
N HIS A 14 -8.71 -59.65 -4.66
CA HIS A 14 -7.71 -60.69 -4.91
C HIS A 14 -6.28 -60.14 -4.77
N ASP A 15 -5.72 -60.53 -3.63
CA ASP A 15 -4.34 -60.79 -3.23
C ASP A 15 -3.30 -61.07 -4.35
N ARG A 16 -2.11 -60.48 -4.20
CA ARG A 16 -0.83 -61.12 -4.57
C ARG A 16 0.36 -60.49 -3.82
N ALA A 17 0.72 -61.13 -2.72
CA ALA A 17 1.97 -60.96 -1.99
C ALA A 17 3.23 -61.38 -2.80
N ARG A 18 4.37 -60.73 -2.55
CA ARG A 18 5.69 -61.40 -2.47
C ARG A 18 6.77 -60.55 -1.77
N ARG A 19 7.09 -61.00 -0.55
CA ARG A 19 8.42 -61.21 0.08
C ARG A 19 9.40 -60.04 0.29
N VAL A 20 9.67 -59.82 1.58
CA VAL A 20 10.87 -59.20 2.17
C VAL A 20 11.95 -60.27 2.39
N PRO A 21 13.24 -59.90 2.43
CA PRO A 21 14.08 -60.31 3.56
C PRO A 21 14.93 -59.18 4.17
N LYS A 22 15.33 -59.41 5.43
CA LYS A 22 16.02 -58.52 6.37
C LYS A 22 17.56 -58.47 6.17
N THR A 23 18.11 -57.29 6.50
CA THR A 23 19.40 -56.96 7.16
C THR A 23 20.75 -57.46 6.63
N ALA A 24 21.66 -56.51 6.31
CA ALA A 24 23.09 -56.55 6.64
C ALA A 24 23.76 -55.14 6.53
N ARG A 25 24.56 -54.77 7.54
CA ARG A 25 25.72 -53.85 7.47
C ARG A 25 26.98 -54.73 7.70
N PRO A 26 28.25 -54.29 7.52
CA PRO A 26 28.83 -53.10 6.85
C PRO A 26 29.96 -53.47 5.84
N GLY A 27 30.45 -52.51 5.04
CA GLY A 27 31.77 -52.65 4.37
C GLY A 27 31.93 -51.97 3.01
N SER A 28 32.78 -50.94 2.99
CA SER A 28 33.69 -50.50 1.91
C SER A 28 33.19 -50.48 0.45
N HIS A 29 33.08 -49.29 -0.15
CA HIS A 29 33.95 -48.89 -1.28
C HIS A 29 33.73 -47.44 -1.71
N GLN A 30 34.86 -46.80 -2.04
CA GLN A 30 35.06 -45.79 -3.09
C GLN A 30 34.60 -44.35 -2.87
N GLN A 31 35.58 -43.59 -2.36
CA GLN A 31 35.81 -42.19 -2.70
C GLN A 31 35.91 -41.97 -4.22
N ASN A 32 35.17 -40.97 -4.73
CA ASN A 32 35.56 -39.82 -5.57
C ASN A 32 34.49 -39.47 -6.64
N PRO A 33 34.42 -38.22 -7.16
CA PRO A 33 35.14 -37.01 -6.76
C PRO A 33 34.26 -35.74 -6.61
N ARG A 34 34.78 -34.85 -5.75
CA ARG A 34 34.84 -33.37 -5.83
C ARG A 34 33.87 -32.63 -6.77
N LEU A 35 32.99 -31.86 -6.14
CA LEU A 35 32.18 -30.75 -6.67
C LEU A 35 32.98 -29.44 -6.86
N HIS A 36 34.30 -29.53 -7.02
CA HIS A 36 35.17 -28.42 -7.39
C HIS A 36 35.64 -28.66 -8.81
N ASP A 37 34.86 -28.20 -9.79
CA ASP A 37 35.30 -27.77 -11.13
C ASP A 37 34.04 -27.34 -11.91
N LEU A 38 33.42 -26.25 -11.46
CA LEU A 38 32.63 -25.38 -12.32
C LEU A 38 33.38 -24.04 -12.34
N PRO A 39 33.70 -23.48 -13.54
CA PRO A 39 34.46 -22.24 -13.62
C PRO A 39 33.67 -21.10 -12.97
N PRO A 40 34.33 -20.17 -12.26
CA PRO A 40 33.66 -19.04 -11.66
C PRO A 40 33.03 -18.15 -12.74
N ASN A 41 31.85 -17.65 -12.41
CA ASN A 41 30.96 -16.87 -13.27
C ASN A 41 31.56 -15.48 -13.57
N HIS A 42 32.54 -15.40 -14.49
CA HIS A 42 33.22 -14.16 -14.91
C HIS A 42 32.35 -13.20 -15.75
N ALA A 43 31.06 -13.50 -15.96
CA ALA A 43 30.15 -12.62 -16.68
C ALA A 43 29.59 -11.46 -15.83
N HIS A 44 29.72 -11.50 -14.49
CA HIS A 44 29.20 -10.47 -13.59
C HIS A 44 30.13 -9.26 -13.40
N GLU A 45 31.46 -9.43 -13.47
CA GLU A 45 32.43 -8.34 -13.27
C GLU A 45 32.34 -7.22 -14.32
N PRO A 46 32.30 -7.48 -15.65
CA PRO A 46 32.34 -6.38 -16.63
C PRO A 46 31.06 -5.53 -16.65
N ALA A 47 29.91 -6.08 -16.25
CA ALA A 47 28.63 -5.37 -16.18
C ALA A 47 28.54 -4.45 -14.94
N GLN A 48 29.10 -4.89 -13.82
CA GLN A 48 29.22 -4.05 -12.61
C GLN A 48 30.13 -2.85 -12.86
N HIS A 49 31.23 -3.04 -13.60
CA HIS A 49 32.13 -1.94 -13.98
C HIS A 49 31.46 -0.91 -14.90
N LEU A 50 30.72 -1.33 -15.94
CA LEU A 50 30.02 -0.38 -16.84
C LEU A 50 28.84 0.34 -16.18
N ALA A 51 28.09 -0.33 -15.30
CA ALA A 51 27.04 0.31 -14.50
C ALA A 51 27.64 1.26 -13.46
N ALA A 52 28.79 0.91 -12.87
CA ALA A 52 29.56 1.78 -12.00
C ALA A 52 30.13 3.00 -12.74
N ASP A 53 30.54 2.85 -14.01
CA ASP A 53 31.02 3.96 -14.85
C ASP A 53 29.89 4.92 -15.22
N LEU A 54 28.70 4.40 -15.53
CA LEU A 54 27.50 5.23 -15.71
C LEU A 54 27.11 5.94 -14.41
N ALA A 55 27.15 5.22 -13.27
CA ALA A 55 26.91 5.81 -11.96
C ALA A 55 27.99 6.85 -11.57
N ALA A 56 29.25 6.64 -11.98
CA ALA A 56 30.35 7.58 -11.77
C ALA A 56 30.19 8.83 -12.64
N ALA A 57 29.76 8.68 -13.89
CA ALA A 57 29.41 9.81 -14.77
C ALA A 57 28.21 10.61 -14.20
N LEU A 58 27.24 9.92 -13.58
CA LEU A 58 26.12 10.56 -12.89
C LEU A 58 26.55 11.24 -11.56
N ARG A 59 27.51 10.69 -10.80
CA ARG A 59 28.08 11.36 -9.61
C ARG A 59 28.95 12.57 -9.98
N ALA A 60 29.65 12.51 -11.11
CA ALA A 60 30.42 13.64 -11.63
C ALA A 60 29.50 14.81 -12.05
N ARG A 61 28.26 14.52 -12.45
CA ARG A 61 27.22 15.52 -12.72
C ARG A 61 26.80 16.28 -11.46
N ASP A 62 26.61 15.61 -10.32
CA ASP A 62 26.19 16.26 -9.07
C ASP A 62 27.31 17.09 -8.42
N MET A 63 28.58 16.76 -8.66
CA MET A 63 29.75 17.49 -8.17
C MET A 63 30.16 18.69 -9.05
N GLY A 64 29.60 18.80 -10.27
CA GLY A 64 29.96 19.82 -11.25
C GLY A 64 29.40 21.23 -10.99
N ASP A 65 28.52 21.40 -10.00
CA ASP A 65 27.78 22.65 -9.73
C ASP A 65 28.62 23.77 -9.09
N ALA A 66 29.89 23.54 -8.74
CA ALA A 66 30.67 24.53 -7.96
C ALA A 66 31.72 25.34 -8.73
N ARG A 67 32.08 25.03 -9.98
CA ARG A 67 33.12 25.81 -10.70
C ARG A 67 32.94 25.80 -12.22
N ALA A 68 32.35 26.85 -12.77
CA ALA A 68 32.48 27.19 -14.18
C ALA A 68 32.74 28.70 -14.35
N GLY A 69 34.00 29.09 -14.24
CA GLY A 69 34.50 30.32 -14.87
C GLY A 69 34.83 30.06 -16.35
N PRO A 70 34.78 31.06 -17.24
CA PRO A 70 34.97 30.86 -18.66
C PRO A 70 36.46 30.68 -18.97
N ALA A 71 36.90 29.43 -19.15
CA ALA A 71 38.20 29.15 -19.76
C ALA A 71 38.01 29.00 -21.28
N ASP A 72 38.52 29.97 -22.02
CA ASP A 72 38.64 29.98 -23.47
C ASP A 72 39.62 28.88 -23.90
N VAL A 73 39.11 27.73 -24.36
CA VAL A 73 39.93 26.66 -24.95
C VAL A 73 39.69 26.66 -26.45
N ARG A 74 40.54 27.41 -27.16
CA ARG A 74 40.74 27.28 -28.61
C ARG A 74 41.59 26.05 -28.89
N GLY A 75 40.94 24.92 -29.18
CA GLY A 75 41.55 23.76 -29.82
C GLY A 75 40.64 23.29 -30.95
N GLY A 76 41.20 22.95 -32.11
CA GLY A 76 40.45 22.46 -33.29
C GLY A 76 39.83 21.08 -33.06
N GLY A 77 38.84 21.01 -32.18
CA GLY A 77 38.03 19.83 -31.91
C GLY A 77 36.85 19.72 -32.88
N LEU A 78 36.41 18.50 -33.13
CA LEU A 78 35.17 18.19 -33.87
C LEU A 78 34.01 18.99 -33.29
N GLY A 79 33.14 19.52 -34.16
CA GLY A 79 31.90 20.15 -33.72
C GLY A 79 31.03 19.16 -32.93
N PRO A 80 30.15 19.63 -32.03
CA PRO A 80 29.29 18.75 -31.23
C PRO A 80 28.52 17.70 -32.05
N ASP A 81 28.00 18.10 -33.22
CA ASP A 81 27.28 17.22 -34.15
C ASP A 81 28.20 16.19 -34.81
N GLU A 82 29.42 16.60 -35.19
CA GLU A 82 30.42 15.72 -35.80
C GLU A 82 30.94 14.70 -34.79
N TRP A 83 31.19 15.13 -33.56
CA TRP A 83 31.59 14.26 -32.45
C TRP A 83 30.49 13.25 -32.12
N ALA A 84 29.24 13.69 -31.96
CA ALA A 84 28.11 12.81 -31.68
C ALA A 84 27.90 11.78 -32.80
N THR A 85 28.01 12.22 -34.06
CA THR A 85 27.93 11.32 -35.21
C THR A 85 29.08 10.31 -35.22
N ALA A 86 30.31 10.73 -34.92
CA ALA A 86 31.47 9.84 -34.85
C ALA A 86 31.32 8.80 -33.73
N VAL A 87 30.84 9.19 -32.56
CA VAL A 87 30.60 8.28 -31.42
C VAL A 87 29.56 7.22 -31.76
N VAL A 88 28.42 7.63 -32.35
CA VAL A 88 27.35 6.69 -32.72
C VAL A 88 27.79 5.76 -33.85
N LYS A 89 28.54 6.26 -34.85
CA LYS A 89 29.13 5.41 -35.91
C LYS A 89 30.20 4.46 -35.39
N GLY A 90 30.87 4.82 -34.29
CA GLY A 90 31.85 3.96 -33.62
C GLY A 90 31.22 2.75 -32.93
N ALA A 91 29.91 2.79 -32.65
CA ALA A 91 29.18 1.62 -32.18
C ALA A 91 28.96 0.64 -33.36
N ASP A 92 29.86 -0.34 -33.49
CA ASP A 92 29.82 -1.35 -34.55
C ASP A 92 28.47 -2.09 -34.60
N GLU A 93 28.01 -2.44 -35.80
CA GLU A 93 26.81 -3.27 -36.03
C GLU A 93 26.92 -4.65 -35.40
N LYS A 94 28.14 -5.13 -35.15
CA LYS A 94 28.40 -6.39 -34.42
C LYS A 94 28.18 -6.29 -32.92
N SER A 95 28.05 -5.07 -32.37
CA SER A 95 27.80 -4.89 -30.95
C SER A 95 26.30 -5.07 -30.63
N PRO A 96 25.98 -5.68 -29.47
CA PRO A 96 24.60 -5.95 -29.10
C PRO A 96 23.80 -4.65 -28.95
N ARG A 97 22.49 -4.72 -29.21
CA ARG A 97 21.66 -3.51 -29.41
C ARG A 97 21.54 -2.67 -28.15
N TRP A 98 21.54 -3.29 -26.97
CA TRP A 98 21.55 -2.58 -25.70
C TRP A 98 22.78 -1.67 -25.52
N ARG A 99 23.93 -1.96 -26.14
CA ARG A 99 25.10 -1.06 -26.10
C ARG A 99 24.88 0.18 -26.95
N HIS A 100 24.20 0.04 -28.09
CA HIS A 100 23.79 1.19 -28.91
C HIS A 100 22.87 2.11 -28.11
N VAL A 101 21.93 1.53 -27.35
CA VAL A 101 21.05 2.29 -26.44
C VAL A 101 21.87 3.10 -25.44
N LEU A 102 22.83 2.47 -24.75
CA LEU A 102 23.67 3.17 -23.76
C LEU A 102 24.49 4.31 -24.38
N VAL A 103 25.10 4.08 -25.54
CA VAL A 103 25.92 5.10 -26.23
C VAL A 103 25.05 6.29 -26.65
N ILE A 104 23.91 6.03 -27.30
CA ILE A 104 23.02 7.09 -27.79
C ILE A 104 22.40 7.84 -26.61
N ALA A 105 21.95 7.13 -25.57
CA ALA A 105 21.43 7.73 -24.35
C ALA A 105 22.47 8.62 -23.66
N GLY A 106 23.73 8.17 -23.57
CA GLY A 106 24.84 8.94 -23.04
C GLY A 106 25.08 10.24 -23.81
N VAL A 107 25.06 10.19 -25.15
CA VAL A 107 25.16 11.39 -26.01
C VAL A 107 23.99 12.34 -25.76
N LEU A 108 22.75 11.84 -25.71
CA LEU A 108 21.56 12.66 -25.46
C LEU A 108 21.58 13.30 -24.06
N LEU A 109 22.01 12.57 -23.04
CA LEU A 109 22.15 13.09 -21.67
C LEU A 109 23.25 14.16 -21.57
N GLY A 110 24.43 13.87 -22.14
CA GLY A 110 25.60 14.75 -22.07
C GLY A 110 25.44 16.04 -22.89
N MET A 111 24.75 15.96 -24.04
CA MET A 111 24.59 17.09 -24.97
C MET A 111 23.23 17.79 -24.86
N GLY A 112 22.25 17.18 -24.18
CA GLY A 112 20.88 17.67 -24.05
C GLY A 112 20.51 18.28 -22.70
N GLY A 113 21.35 18.14 -21.66
CA GLY A 113 21.07 18.66 -20.31
C GLY A 113 21.27 20.18 -20.15
N GLN A 114 20.30 20.84 -19.50
CA GLN A 114 20.35 22.23 -19.00
C GLN A 114 20.70 23.33 -20.01
N GLY A 115 19.86 23.57 -21.02
CA GLY A 115 19.96 24.78 -21.86
C GLY A 115 21.19 24.85 -22.77
N ARG A 116 22.04 23.81 -22.77
CA ARG A 116 23.16 23.67 -23.70
C ARG A 116 22.59 23.31 -25.07
N ARG A 117 22.64 24.25 -26.02
CA ARG A 117 22.36 24.01 -27.44
C ARG A 117 23.52 23.21 -28.07
N GLY A 118 23.70 21.96 -27.63
CA GLY A 118 24.80 21.12 -28.09
C GLY A 118 24.55 20.56 -29.48
N LEU A 119 23.36 20.00 -29.72
CA LEU A 119 23.04 19.28 -30.95
C LEU A 119 22.11 20.09 -31.87
N SER A 120 22.30 19.99 -33.18
CA SER A 120 21.30 20.48 -34.13
C SER A 120 19.97 19.73 -33.96
N ARG A 121 18.85 20.41 -34.24
CA ARG A 121 17.51 19.84 -34.12
C ARG A 121 17.35 18.57 -34.97
N GLY A 122 17.92 18.56 -36.17
CA GLY A 122 17.89 17.40 -37.06
C GLY A 122 18.64 16.20 -36.49
N LEU A 123 19.88 16.40 -36.01
CA LEU A 123 20.67 15.33 -35.40
C LEU A 123 20.01 14.81 -34.12
N ARG A 124 19.49 15.71 -33.27
CA ARG A 124 18.73 15.31 -32.08
C ARG A 124 17.56 14.39 -32.43
N MET A 125 16.70 14.76 -33.38
CA MET A 125 15.58 13.91 -33.80
C MET A 125 16.05 12.56 -34.35
N SER A 126 17.16 12.54 -35.10
CA SER A 126 17.76 11.30 -35.58
C SER A 126 18.28 10.41 -34.45
N LEU A 127 18.87 11.00 -33.41
CA LEU A 127 19.35 10.28 -32.23
C LEU A 127 18.19 9.75 -31.36
N GLU A 128 17.12 10.52 -31.20
CA GLU A 128 15.90 10.07 -30.51
C GLU A 128 15.31 8.84 -31.23
N GLY A 129 15.13 8.91 -32.55
CA GLY A 129 14.64 7.77 -33.34
C GLY A 129 15.58 6.56 -33.30
N ALA A 130 16.90 6.79 -33.39
CA ALA A 130 17.88 5.72 -33.29
C ALA A 130 17.89 5.05 -31.90
N LEU A 131 17.73 5.83 -30.82
CA LEU A 131 17.62 5.31 -29.46
C LEU A 131 16.43 4.37 -29.33
N ILE A 132 15.25 4.79 -29.83
CA ILE A 132 14.02 4.01 -29.71
C ILE A 132 14.09 2.75 -30.56
N MET A 133 14.62 2.86 -31.79
CA MET A 133 14.84 1.69 -32.64
C MET A 133 15.78 0.69 -31.96
N ALA A 134 16.91 1.15 -31.42
CA ALA A 134 17.84 0.30 -30.70
C ALA A 134 17.21 -0.33 -29.45
N ALA A 135 16.41 0.44 -28.69
CA ALA A 135 15.73 -0.04 -27.49
C ALA A 135 14.69 -1.10 -27.83
N ASN A 136 13.85 -0.86 -28.84
CA ASN A 136 12.83 -1.79 -29.29
C ASN A 136 13.44 -3.11 -29.77
N LEU A 137 14.58 -3.06 -30.48
CA LEU A 137 15.31 -4.26 -30.92
C LEU A 137 15.96 -5.00 -29.75
N ALA A 138 16.57 -4.27 -28.80
CA ALA A 138 17.20 -4.86 -27.61
C ALA A 138 16.20 -5.58 -26.71
N MET A 139 14.98 -5.06 -26.60
CA MET A 139 13.89 -5.70 -25.83
C MET A 139 13.24 -6.88 -26.56
N GLU A 140 13.35 -6.95 -27.89
CA GLU A 140 12.76 -8.04 -28.69
C GLU A 140 13.58 -9.31 -28.65
N ASP A 141 14.91 -9.17 -28.62
CA ASP A 141 15.80 -10.33 -28.58
C ASP A 141 15.72 -10.98 -27.18
N PRO A 142 15.21 -12.22 -27.06
CA PRO A 142 15.11 -12.90 -25.77
C PRO A 142 16.49 -13.13 -25.11
N LYS A 143 17.57 -13.16 -25.89
CA LYS A 143 18.93 -13.32 -25.35
C LYS A 143 19.49 -12.02 -24.78
N GLU A 144 19.03 -10.87 -25.25
CA GLU A 144 19.47 -9.56 -24.76
C GLU A 144 18.49 -8.97 -23.74
N GLY A 145 17.18 -9.16 -23.94
CA GLY A 145 16.09 -8.58 -23.16
C GLY A 145 15.85 -9.21 -21.78
N PHE A 146 16.20 -10.49 -21.58
CA PHE A 146 16.06 -11.18 -20.27
C PHE A 146 17.32 -11.14 -19.39
N PHE A 147 18.43 -10.59 -19.89
CA PHE A 147 19.70 -10.45 -19.16
C PHE A 147 20.03 -8.96 -18.96
N VAL A 148 21.30 -8.65 -18.66
CA VAL A 148 21.86 -7.30 -18.47
C VAL A 148 21.40 -6.29 -19.53
N GLY A 149 21.16 -6.73 -20.77
CA GLY A 149 20.75 -5.84 -21.87
C GLY A 149 19.38 -5.18 -21.68
N GLY A 150 18.40 -5.92 -21.14
CA GLY A 150 17.06 -5.39 -20.84
C GLY A 150 17.08 -4.32 -19.76
N GLU A 151 17.76 -4.61 -18.64
CA GLU A 151 17.88 -3.65 -17.53
C GLU A 151 18.74 -2.42 -17.88
N ALA A 152 19.81 -2.61 -18.66
CA ALA A 152 20.61 -1.50 -19.18
C ALA A 152 19.79 -0.59 -20.11
N THR A 153 18.98 -1.19 -21.00
CA THR A 153 18.07 -0.47 -21.88
C THR A 153 17.04 0.32 -21.07
N LEU A 154 16.45 -0.32 -20.06
CA LEU A 154 15.48 0.29 -19.16
C LEU A 154 16.06 1.47 -18.37
N LEU A 155 17.27 1.33 -17.83
CA LEU A 155 17.95 2.40 -17.09
C LEU A 155 18.26 3.59 -18.02
N ALA A 156 18.73 3.32 -19.23
CA ALA A 156 18.97 4.36 -20.24
C ALA A 156 17.68 5.09 -20.62
N LEU A 157 16.59 4.36 -20.85
CA LEU A 157 15.27 4.94 -21.11
C LEU A 157 14.78 5.77 -19.92
N ASN A 158 14.89 5.27 -18.68
CA ASN A 158 14.48 6.01 -17.48
C ASN A 158 15.16 7.38 -17.36
N HIS A 159 16.48 7.44 -17.62
CA HIS A 159 17.21 8.70 -17.53
C HIS A 159 16.99 9.64 -18.73
N THR A 160 16.67 9.10 -19.91
CA THR A 160 16.44 9.89 -21.12
C THR A 160 14.98 10.25 -21.37
N PHE A 161 14.03 9.62 -20.68
CA PHE A 161 12.60 9.69 -21.00
C PHE A 161 12.07 11.13 -21.07
N ASP A 162 12.43 11.96 -20.09
CA ASP A 162 12.01 13.37 -20.04
C ASP A 162 12.68 14.24 -21.12
N LEU A 163 13.74 13.76 -21.77
CA LEU A 163 14.42 14.43 -22.88
C LEU A 163 13.81 14.11 -24.25
N LEU A 164 13.06 13.01 -24.37
CA LEU A 164 12.50 12.56 -25.63
C LEU A 164 11.30 13.42 -26.05
N SER A 165 11.16 13.68 -27.34
CA SER A 165 9.96 14.28 -27.89
C SER A 165 8.74 13.37 -27.74
N GLU A 166 7.53 13.94 -27.71
CA GLU A 166 6.29 13.14 -27.64
C GLU A 166 6.11 12.20 -28.84
N GLN A 167 6.65 12.57 -30.00
CA GLN A 167 6.67 11.69 -31.18
C GLN A 167 7.55 10.47 -30.93
N ALA A 168 8.76 10.70 -30.44
CA ALA A 168 9.70 9.64 -30.06
C ALA A 168 9.08 8.70 -29.00
N LYS A 169 8.50 9.24 -27.93
CA LYS A 169 7.87 8.42 -26.87
C LYS A 169 6.80 7.45 -27.40
N ARG A 170 6.02 7.85 -28.41
CA ARG A 170 4.95 7.01 -29.01
C ARG A 170 5.48 5.82 -29.80
N GLU A 171 6.73 5.86 -30.25
CA GLU A 171 7.36 4.78 -31.03
C GLU A 171 7.94 3.68 -30.12
N ILE A 172 7.98 3.88 -28.80
CA ILE A 172 8.43 2.88 -27.84
C ILE A 172 7.42 1.73 -27.77
N ARG A 173 7.91 0.49 -27.90
CA ARG A 173 7.09 -0.72 -27.70
C ARG A 173 6.88 -0.99 -26.20
N PHE A 174 5.85 -0.36 -25.64
CA PHE A 174 5.49 -0.46 -24.24
C PHE A 174 5.08 -1.88 -23.78
N ASP A 175 4.60 -2.71 -24.71
CA ASP A 175 4.29 -4.12 -24.48
C ASP A 175 5.53 -4.96 -24.15
N LEU A 176 6.69 -4.62 -24.71
CA LEU A 176 7.98 -5.24 -24.39
C LEU A 176 8.65 -4.61 -23.16
N LEU A 177 8.48 -3.29 -22.99
CA LEU A 177 9.08 -2.56 -21.88
C LEU A 177 8.48 -2.97 -20.53
N LEU A 178 7.16 -3.14 -20.45
CA LEU A 178 6.48 -3.33 -19.18
C LEU A 178 6.95 -4.59 -18.41
N PRO A 179 7.03 -5.79 -19.01
CA PRO A 179 7.49 -6.98 -18.30
C PRO A 179 8.92 -6.84 -17.76
N ILE A 180 9.82 -6.22 -18.54
CA ILE A 180 11.21 -5.96 -18.13
C ILE A 180 11.22 -4.96 -16.96
N ALA A 181 10.44 -3.89 -17.06
CA ALA A 181 10.38 -2.86 -16.03
C ALA A 181 9.85 -3.39 -14.70
N VAL A 182 8.77 -4.17 -14.74
CA VAL A 182 8.20 -4.81 -13.54
C VAL A 182 9.19 -5.79 -12.95
N GLY A 183 9.77 -6.67 -13.77
CA GLY A 183 10.77 -7.65 -13.34
C GLY A 183 11.99 -6.99 -12.69
N ALA A 184 12.50 -5.89 -13.27
CA ALA A 184 13.61 -5.14 -12.69
C ALA A 184 13.23 -4.46 -11.37
N MET A 185 12.03 -3.90 -11.26
CA MET A 185 11.55 -3.22 -10.04
C MET A 185 11.49 -4.17 -8.85
N VAL A 186 10.96 -5.36 -9.07
CA VAL A 186 10.66 -6.30 -7.98
C VAL A 186 11.76 -7.36 -7.80
N GLY A 187 12.63 -7.52 -8.79
CA GLY A 187 13.74 -8.46 -8.81
C GLY A 187 15.05 -7.93 -8.19
N PRO A 188 16.20 -8.58 -8.51
CA PRO A 188 17.50 -8.28 -7.91
C PRO A 188 17.99 -6.84 -8.09
N SER A 189 17.71 -6.22 -9.22
CA SER A 189 18.17 -4.85 -9.49
C SER A 189 17.34 -3.78 -8.77
N GLY A 190 16.16 -4.13 -8.28
CA GLY A 190 15.24 -3.28 -7.54
C GLY A 190 15.10 -3.72 -6.07
N TYR A 191 13.86 -4.02 -5.66
CA TYR A 191 13.51 -4.29 -4.27
C TYR A 191 13.65 -5.75 -3.81
N GLU A 192 14.13 -6.66 -4.65
CA GLU A 192 14.43 -8.06 -4.28
C GLU A 192 13.28 -8.78 -3.55
N MET A 193 12.02 -8.63 -3.98
CA MET A 193 10.86 -9.21 -3.28
C MET A 193 10.78 -8.85 -1.78
N GLY A 194 11.42 -7.76 -1.35
CA GLY A 194 11.49 -7.38 0.07
C GLY A 194 12.49 -8.17 0.92
N GLN A 195 13.41 -8.95 0.31
CA GLN A 195 14.40 -9.76 1.03
C GLN A 195 15.27 -8.95 2.00
N PHE A 196 15.53 -7.68 1.70
CA PHE A 196 16.25 -6.76 2.60
C PHE A 196 15.59 -6.60 3.98
N VAL A 197 14.26 -6.77 4.08
CA VAL A 197 13.55 -6.71 5.37
C VAL A 197 13.80 -7.97 6.20
N GLY A 198 13.84 -9.13 5.56
CA GLY A 198 14.07 -10.42 6.21
C GLY A 198 15.49 -10.54 6.78
N ALA A 199 16.49 -9.97 6.09
CA ALA A 199 17.88 -9.99 6.53
C ALA A 199 18.11 -9.26 7.87
N ILE A 200 17.24 -8.32 8.23
CA ILE A 200 17.40 -7.46 9.42
C ILE A 200 17.13 -8.24 10.72
N ASP A 201 16.22 -9.21 10.70
CA ASP A 201 15.79 -9.89 11.92
C ASP A 201 16.96 -10.57 12.66
N ALA A 202 17.92 -11.12 11.91
CA ALA A 202 19.10 -11.78 12.46
C ALA A 202 20.06 -10.81 13.20
N ASP A 203 20.01 -9.53 12.86
CA ASP A 203 20.92 -8.50 13.38
C ASP A 203 20.32 -7.69 14.53
N VAL A 204 18.99 -7.66 14.65
CA VAL A 204 18.29 -6.95 15.72
C VAL A 204 18.43 -7.72 17.04
N ARG A 205 19.02 -7.07 18.04
CA ARG A 205 19.25 -7.65 19.38
C ARG A 205 18.39 -6.96 20.42
N VAL A 206 17.98 -7.71 21.45
CA VAL A 206 17.33 -7.16 22.64
C VAL A 206 18.42 -6.81 23.65
N THR A 207 18.48 -5.55 24.07
CA THR A 207 19.41 -5.08 25.10
C THR A 207 18.93 -5.49 26.50
N PRO A 208 19.80 -5.42 27.53
CA PRO A 208 19.40 -5.70 28.92
C PRO A 208 18.23 -4.83 29.40
N ASP A 209 18.08 -3.62 28.85
CA ASP A 209 16.99 -2.68 29.16
C ASP A 209 15.69 -2.96 28.36
N ASN A 210 15.58 -4.15 27.75
CA ASN A 210 14.45 -4.56 26.91
C ASN A 210 14.18 -3.62 25.71
N ARG A 211 15.23 -2.99 25.17
CA ARG A 211 15.18 -2.19 23.93
C ARG A 211 15.73 -2.98 22.76
N LEU A 212 15.29 -2.66 21.55
CA LEU A 212 15.86 -3.21 20.33
C LEU A 212 17.04 -2.35 19.88
N ASP A 213 18.18 -3.02 19.70
CA ASP A 213 19.39 -2.46 19.14
C ASP A 213 19.69 -3.08 17.78
N TRP A 214 19.82 -2.21 16.78
CA TRP A 214 20.20 -2.58 15.43
C TRP A 214 21.36 -1.70 14.97
N SER A 215 22.56 -2.25 15.05
CA SER A 215 23.81 -1.54 14.80
C SER A 215 24.03 -1.21 13.32
N GLU A 216 24.61 -0.05 13.06
CA GLU A 216 25.03 0.39 11.71
C GLU A 216 26.14 -0.46 11.09
N SER A 217 26.87 -1.24 11.88
CA SER A 217 27.92 -2.16 11.37
C SER A 217 27.38 -3.55 11.03
N SER A 218 26.07 -3.78 11.23
CA SER A 218 25.44 -5.06 10.96
C SER A 218 25.35 -5.39 9.48
N ARG A 219 25.34 -6.69 9.14
CA ARG A 219 25.34 -7.14 7.73
C ARG A 219 24.06 -6.75 7.01
N GLY A 220 22.93 -6.85 7.68
CA GLY A 220 21.60 -6.46 7.21
C GLY A 220 21.48 -4.96 6.99
N PHE A 221 22.11 -4.11 7.83
CA PHE A 221 22.12 -2.67 7.57
C PHE A 221 23.02 -2.28 6.39
N LEU A 222 24.19 -2.92 6.27
CA LEU A 222 25.06 -2.73 5.11
C LEU A 222 24.40 -3.22 3.82
N TYR A 223 23.69 -4.34 3.88
CA TYR A 223 22.90 -4.85 2.76
C TYR A 223 21.74 -3.92 2.39
N LEU A 224 21.02 -3.37 3.39
CA LEU A 224 19.99 -2.35 3.14
C LEU A 224 20.58 -1.14 2.40
N LYS A 225 21.77 -0.68 2.80
CA LYS A 225 22.47 0.43 2.13
C LYS A 225 22.88 0.08 0.71
N ASP A 226 23.34 -1.15 0.46
CA ASP A 226 23.63 -1.64 -0.89
C ASP A 226 22.39 -1.55 -1.78
N VAL A 227 21.27 -2.13 -1.34
CA VAL A 227 19.98 -2.10 -2.07
C VAL A 227 19.55 -0.66 -2.35
N ALA A 228 19.59 0.21 -1.34
CA ALA A 228 19.21 1.61 -1.50
C ALA A 228 20.11 2.39 -2.48
N SER A 229 21.37 1.98 -2.64
CA SER A 229 22.34 2.63 -3.52
C SER A 229 22.26 2.16 -4.98
N ARG A 230 21.51 1.10 -5.28
CA ARG A 230 21.37 0.58 -6.65
C ARG A 230 20.80 1.68 -7.57
N PRO A 231 21.29 1.79 -8.83
CA PRO A 231 20.84 2.84 -9.74
C PRO A 231 19.32 2.88 -9.97
N LEU A 232 18.68 1.71 -10.05
CA LEU A 232 17.23 1.61 -10.23
C LEU A 232 16.45 2.09 -8.99
N VAL A 233 16.90 1.70 -7.79
CA VAL A 233 16.25 2.05 -6.52
C VAL A 233 16.44 3.53 -6.20
N SER A 234 17.64 4.06 -6.39
CA SER A 234 17.93 5.49 -6.18
C SER A 234 17.17 6.39 -7.17
N SER A 235 16.84 5.89 -8.36
CA SER A 235 16.02 6.59 -9.36
C SER A 235 14.55 6.10 -9.43
N MET A 236 14.05 5.47 -8.35
CA MET A 236 12.71 4.85 -8.36
C MET A 236 11.56 5.85 -8.63
N GLY A 237 11.70 7.11 -8.20
CA GLY A 237 10.68 8.14 -8.44
C GLY A 237 10.39 8.35 -9.94
N PRO A 238 11.38 8.78 -10.75
CA PRO A 238 11.26 8.80 -12.21
C PRO A 238 10.88 7.43 -12.81
N PHE A 239 11.45 6.35 -12.30
CA PHE A 239 11.21 5.01 -12.82
C PHE A 239 9.75 4.57 -12.71
N SER A 240 9.13 4.74 -11.54
CA SER A 240 7.71 4.44 -11.33
C SER A 240 6.80 5.29 -12.22
N ARG A 241 7.20 6.53 -12.56
CA ARG A 241 6.51 7.38 -13.55
C ARG A 241 6.65 6.86 -14.98
N LEU A 242 7.81 6.32 -15.36
CA LEU A 242 8.00 5.65 -16.64
C LEU A 242 7.09 4.41 -16.75
N VAL A 243 7.01 3.59 -15.70
CA VAL A 243 6.12 2.42 -15.65
C VAL A 243 4.65 2.84 -15.71
N ALA A 244 4.27 3.88 -14.96
CA ALA A 244 2.95 4.49 -15.02
C ALA A 244 2.58 4.94 -16.45
N TYR A 245 3.48 5.70 -17.10
CA TYR A 245 3.28 6.14 -18.48
C TYR A 245 3.15 4.95 -19.44
N THR A 246 3.97 3.91 -19.25
CA THR A 246 3.92 2.66 -20.03
C THR A 246 2.53 2.04 -19.94
N VAL A 247 1.97 1.92 -18.73
CA VAL A 247 0.61 1.38 -18.50
C VAL A 247 -0.46 2.21 -19.21
N GLU A 248 -0.35 3.54 -19.17
CA GLU A 248 -1.30 4.45 -19.80
C GLU A 248 -1.33 4.32 -21.33
N HIS A 249 -0.21 3.95 -21.96
CA HIS A 249 -0.02 3.95 -23.41
C HIS A 249 0.02 2.53 -24.04
N LEU A 250 -0.36 1.49 -23.29
CA LEU A 250 -0.50 0.14 -23.85
C LEU A 250 -1.64 0.05 -24.88
N HIS A 251 -1.35 -0.55 -26.03
CA HIS A 251 -2.33 -0.79 -27.09
C HIS A 251 -3.25 -1.98 -26.79
N ALA A 252 -2.70 -3.08 -26.25
CA ALA A 252 -3.43 -4.28 -25.83
C ALA A 252 -3.21 -4.53 -24.32
N PRO A 253 -3.83 -3.71 -23.45
CA PRO A 253 -3.40 -3.60 -22.06
C PRO A 253 -3.69 -4.81 -21.19
N LYS A 254 -4.72 -5.60 -21.53
CA LYS A 254 -5.30 -6.60 -20.62
C LYS A 254 -4.30 -7.62 -20.04
N PRO A 255 -3.59 -8.45 -20.82
CA PRO A 255 -2.70 -9.47 -20.26
C PRO A 255 -1.55 -8.86 -19.46
N SER A 256 -0.97 -7.76 -19.96
CA SER A 256 0.18 -7.11 -19.34
C SER A 256 -0.18 -6.39 -18.03
N ILE A 257 -1.35 -5.74 -17.96
CA ILE A 257 -1.85 -5.11 -16.72
C ILE A 257 -2.20 -6.15 -15.66
N LEU A 258 -2.85 -7.27 -16.06
CA LEU A 258 -3.15 -8.35 -15.12
C LEU A 258 -1.87 -8.92 -14.51
N HIS A 259 -0.87 -9.21 -15.34
CA HIS A 259 0.42 -9.72 -14.88
C HIS A 259 1.15 -8.70 -13.99
N LEU A 260 1.16 -7.41 -14.38
CA LEU A 260 1.72 -6.34 -13.56
C LEU A 260 1.09 -6.32 -12.16
N VAL A 261 -0.24 -6.27 -12.07
CA VAL A 261 -0.94 -6.19 -10.78
C VAL A 261 -0.69 -7.44 -9.94
N GLU A 262 -0.64 -8.63 -10.56
CA GLU A 262 -0.25 -9.87 -9.89
C GLU A 262 1.16 -9.78 -9.28
N GLN A 263 2.15 -9.27 -10.03
CA GLN A 263 3.51 -9.10 -9.52
C GLN A 263 3.57 -8.07 -8.39
N LEU A 264 2.85 -6.95 -8.48
CA LEU A 264 2.78 -5.95 -7.40
C LEU A 264 2.11 -6.51 -6.14
N GLN A 265 1.03 -7.27 -6.30
CA GLN A 265 0.36 -7.93 -5.19
C GLN A 265 1.28 -8.95 -4.52
N LYS A 266 1.93 -9.82 -5.30
CA LYS A 266 2.92 -10.78 -4.79
C LYS A 266 4.06 -10.08 -4.05
N PHE A 267 4.66 -9.07 -4.66
CA PHE A 267 5.71 -8.25 -4.04
C PHE A 267 5.26 -7.70 -2.68
N SER A 268 4.07 -7.10 -2.61
CA SER A 268 3.55 -6.55 -1.35
C SER A 268 3.30 -7.63 -0.29
N GLN A 269 2.85 -8.81 -0.70
CA GLN A 269 2.61 -9.96 0.19
C GLN A 269 3.92 -10.49 0.75
N ASP A 270 4.94 -10.65 -0.07
CA ASP A 270 6.27 -11.08 0.35
C ASP A 270 6.86 -10.05 1.32
N LEU A 271 6.74 -8.75 1.01
CA LEU A 271 7.20 -7.68 1.89
C LEU A 271 6.49 -7.70 3.27
N LEU A 272 5.16 -7.85 3.30
CA LEU A 272 4.41 -8.00 4.55
C LEU A 272 4.86 -9.23 5.34
N THR A 273 5.10 -10.34 4.65
CA THR A 273 5.56 -11.59 5.26
C THR A 273 6.94 -11.41 5.88
N GLN A 274 7.88 -10.77 5.19
CA GLN A 274 9.20 -10.46 5.73
C GLN A 274 9.10 -9.51 6.93
N TRP A 275 8.24 -8.49 6.86
CA TRP A 275 8.00 -7.57 7.97
C TRP A 275 7.45 -8.29 9.21
N ARG A 276 6.48 -9.20 9.04
CA ARG A 276 5.90 -9.98 10.15
C ARG A 276 6.93 -10.81 10.93
N HIS A 277 7.96 -11.32 10.25
CA HIS A 277 9.01 -12.09 10.90
C HIS A 277 10.08 -11.22 11.58
N ASN A 278 10.05 -9.90 11.37
CA ASN A 278 11.04 -8.99 11.91
C ASN A 278 10.66 -8.56 13.34
N LYS A 279 11.60 -8.63 14.28
CA LYS A 279 11.44 -8.12 15.65
C LYS A 279 10.97 -6.67 15.73
N LEU A 280 11.30 -5.82 14.75
CA LEU A 280 10.84 -4.43 14.72
C LEU A 280 9.32 -4.29 14.49
N SER A 281 8.66 -5.34 14.00
CA SER A 281 7.20 -5.36 13.80
C SER A 281 6.40 -5.63 15.08
N THR A 282 7.07 -6.06 16.15
CA THR A 282 6.45 -6.36 17.45
C THR A 282 6.26 -5.10 18.31
N ILE A 283 6.81 -3.96 17.89
CA ILE A 283 6.68 -2.68 18.58
C ILE A 283 5.58 -1.85 17.92
N ASP A 284 4.66 -1.35 18.74
CA ASP A 284 3.63 -0.42 18.28
C ASP A 284 4.25 0.93 17.86
N PRO A 285 3.77 1.57 16.78
CA PRO A 285 4.23 2.90 16.38
C PRO A 285 4.27 3.93 17.52
N SER A 286 3.31 3.92 18.46
CA SER A 286 3.29 4.85 19.60
C SER A 286 4.41 4.60 20.61
N GLU A 287 4.99 3.40 20.60
CA GLU A 287 5.97 2.90 21.57
C GLU A 287 7.40 2.88 20.99
N LEU A 288 7.58 3.15 19.70
CA LEU A 288 8.90 3.18 19.06
C LEU A 288 9.93 4.09 19.78
N PRO A 289 9.59 5.30 20.27
CA PRO A 289 10.58 6.17 20.91
C PRO A 289 11.17 5.59 22.20
N THR A 290 10.43 4.75 22.92
CA THR A 290 10.85 4.18 24.20
C THR A 290 11.52 2.82 24.07
N HIS A 291 11.19 2.06 23.02
CA HIS A 291 11.67 0.69 22.81
C HIS A 291 12.87 0.55 21.88
N LEU A 292 13.31 1.61 21.19
CA LEU A 292 14.51 1.59 20.33
C LEU A 292 15.72 2.21 21.03
N THR A 293 16.93 1.72 20.72
CA THR A 293 18.17 2.41 21.12
C THR A 293 18.34 3.73 20.33
N PRO A 294 19.07 4.73 20.88
CA PRO A 294 19.29 6.01 20.19
C PRO A 294 19.94 5.88 18.81
N SER A 295 20.86 4.92 18.64
CA SER A 295 21.45 4.63 17.33
C SER A 295 20.38 4.11 16.38
N THR A 296 19.59 3.12 16.81
CA THR A 296 18.53 2.54 15.98
C THR A 296 17.48 3.56 15.56
N SER A 297 17.03 4.40 16.49
CA SER A 297 15.96 5.37 16.24
C SER A 297 16.38 6.52 15.32
N THR A 298 17.66 6.89 15.30
CA THR A 298 18.16 8.05 14.53
C THR A 298 18.75 7.67 13.17
N THR A 299 19.28 6.46 13.00
CA THR A 299 19.98 6.08 11.74
C THR A 299 19.38 4.86 11.07
N THR A 300 19.41 3.69 11.71
CA THR A 300 19.12 2.42 11.02
C THR A 300 17.63 2.26 10.68
N PHE A 301 16.75 2.53 11.64
CA PHE A 301 15.30 2.44 11.45
C PHE A 301 14.75 3.48 10.46
N PRO A 302 15.13 4.78 10.51
CA PRO A 302 14.72 5.74 9.48
C PRO A 302 15.17 5.35 8.06
N THR A 303 16.38 4.80 7.90
CA THR A 303 16.88 4.37 6.59
C THR A 303 16.04 3.22 6.03
N LEU A 304 15.68 2.23 6.86
CA LEU A 304 14.77 1.16 6.48
C LEU A 304 13.43 1.71 6.03
N PHE A 305 12.85 2.61 6.83
CA PHE A 305 11.55 3.20 6.51
C PHE A 305 11.60 4.05 5.25
N GLN A 306 12.72 4.71 4.95
CA GLN A 306 12.87 5.46 3.71
C GLN A 306 12.82 4.53 2.48
N LEU A 307 13.45 3.36 2.54
CA LEU A 307 13.38 2.38 1.46
C LEU A 307 11.97 1.78 1.30
N LEU A 308 11.31 1.45 2.42
CA LEU A 308 9.92 0.98 2.44
C LEU A 308 8.95 2.01 1.86
N LYS A 309 9.11 3.29 2.23
CA LYS A 309 8.33 4.40 1.66
C LYS A 309 8.53 4.52 0.16
N SER A 310 9.78 4.44 -0.31
CA SER A 310 10.11 4.46 -1.74
C SER A 310 9.38 3.34 -2.50
N ALA A 311 9.41 2.11 -1.97
CA ALA A 311 8.71 0.95 -2.56
C ALA A 311 7.19 1.13 -2.57
N MET A 312 6.61 1.63 -1.48
CA MET A 312 5.18 1.91 -1.37
C MET A 312 4.75 2.98 -2.38
N PHE A 313 5.47 4.11 -2.46
CA PHE A 313 5.15 5.18 -3.38
C PHE A 313 5.23 4.73 -4.84
N ALA A 314 6.28 3.98 -5.22
CA ALA A 314 6.41 3.43 -6.55
C ALA A 314 5.21 2.53 -6.91
N THR A 315 4.86 1.61 -6.01
CA THR A 315 3.73 0.69 -6.18
C THR A 315 2.42 1.44 -6.36
N VAL A 316 2.15 2.44 -5.52
CA VAL A 316 0.89 3.22 -5.56
C VAL A 316 0.81 4.10 -6.83
N VAL A 317 1.91 4.69 -7.28
CA VAL A 317 1.95 5.47 -8.54
C VAL A 317 1.60 4.59 -9.74
N ILE A 318 2.10 3.36 -9.76
CA ILE A 318 1.77 2.39 -10.82
C ILE A 318 0.30 1.96 -10.71
N LEU A 319 -0.19 1.62 -9.51
CA LEU A 319 -1.60 1.25 -9.29
C LEU A 319 -2.57 2.40 -9.67
N ARG A 320 -2.20 3.65 -9.39
CA ARG A 320 -2.99 4.83 -9.82
C ARG A 320 -3.20 4.81 -11.33
N SER A 321 -2.14 4.52 -12.09
CA SER A 321 -2.17 4.50 -13.55
C SER A 321 -2.98 3.31 -14.08
N VAL A 322 -2.87 2.15 -13.42
CA VAL A 322 -3.71 0.97 -13.69
C VAL A 322 -5.19 1.31 -13.51
N LEU A 323 -5.58 1.89 -12.37
CA LEU A 323 -6.98 2.25 -12.12
C LEU A 323 -7.47 3.35 -13.07
N GLY A 324 -6.62 4.35 -13.37
CA GLY A 324 -6.91 5.35 -14.39
C GLY A 324 -7.21 4.70 -15.75
N ARG A 325 -6.44 3.67 -16.13
CA ARG A 325 -6.68 2.91 -17.36
C ARG A 325 -7.98 2.09 -17.30
N ILE A 326 -8.32 1.49 -16.16
CA ILE A 326 -9.60 0.77 -15.98
C ILE A 326 -10.81 1.70 -16.19
N LEU A 327 -10.72 2.95 -15.73
CA LEU A 327 -11.81 3.92 -15.87
C LEU A 327 -12.04 4.37 -17.32
N VAL A 328 -11.01 4.34 -18.16
CA VAL A 328 -11.04 4.87 -19.54
C VAL A 328 -11.15 3.77 -20.59
N ASP A 329 -10.58 2.58 -20.35
CA ASP A 329 -10.52 1.50 -21.33
C ASP A 329 -11.70 0.52 -21.21
N PRO A 330 -12.59 0.43 -22.22
CA PRO A 330 -13.76 -0.46 -22.18
C PRO A 330 -13.41 -1.95 -21.99
N HIS A 331 -12.24 -2.40 -22.46
CA HIS A 331 -11.84 -3.80 -22.35
C HIS A 331 -11.45 -4.19 -20.92
N LEU A 332 -10.92 -3.22 -20.16
CA LEU A 332 -10.58 -3.40 -18.75
C LEU A 332 -11.78 -3.13 -17.85
N ALA A 333 -12.67 -2.22 -18.26
CA ALA A 333 -13.89 -1.84 -17.54
C ALA A 333 -14.95 -2.96 -17.47
N THR A 334 -14.71 -4.12 -18.09
CA THR A 334 -15.61 -5.29 -17.99
C THR A 334 -15.75 -5.77 -16.54
N ASP A 335 -16.97 -6.16 -16.16
CA ASP A 335 -17.38 -6.42 -14.78
C ASP A 335 -16.43 -7.33 -13.99
N ALA A 336 -16.01 -8.45 -14.57
CA ALA A 336 -15.13 -9.41 -13.90
C ALA A 336 -13.72 -8.87 -13.66
N HIS A 337 -13.16 -8.13 -14.63
CA HIS A 337 -11.77 -7.66 -14.57
C HIS A 337 -11.65 -6.41 -13.73
N ALA A 338 -12.58 -5.47 -13.86
CA ALA A 338 -12.62 -4.27 -13.04
C ALA A 338 -12.71 -4.64 -11.55
N ALA A 339 -13.63 -5.55 -11.18
CA ALA A 339 -13.75 -6.03 -9.80
C ALA A 339 -12.48 -6.74 -9.31
N SER A 340 -11.90 -7.64 -10.13
CA SER A 340 -10.68 -8.37 -9.77
C SER A 340 -9.47 -7.46 -9.58
N LEU A 341 -9.25 -6.52 -10.50
CA LEU A 341 -8.12 -5.59 -10.45
C LEU A 341 -8.24 -4.62 -9.27
N SER A 342 -9.45 -4.11 -9.00
CA SER A 342 -9.72 -3.27 -7.82
C SER A 342 -9.53 -4.05 -6.51
N SER A 343 -9.98 -5.31 -6.45
CA SER A 343 -9.72 -6.18 -5.30
C SER A 343 -8.23 -6.41 -5.08
N SER A 344 -7.47 -6.70 -6.15
CA SER A 344 -6.02 -6.86 -6.07
C SER A 344 -5.31 -5.58 -5.62
N ALA A 345 -5.73 -4.41 -6.11
CA ALA A 345 -5.20 -3.13 -5.66
C ALA A 345 -5.43 -2.91 -4.16
N LEU A 346 -6.63 -3.21 -3.65
CA LEU A 346 -6.92 -3.15 -2.21
C LEU A 346 -6.09 -4.16 -1.41
N HIS A 347 -5.88 -5.38 -1.90
CA HIS A 347 -4.95 -6.33 -1.27
C HIS A 347 -3.51 -5.79 -1.21
N THR A 348 -3.04 -5.17 -2.28
CA THR A 348 -1.72 -4.53 -2.30
C THR A 348 -1.64 -3.40 -1.27
N LEU A 349 -2.66 -2.54 -1.19
CA LEU A 349 -2.71 -1.48 -0.19
C LEU A 349 -2.75 -2.03 1.24
N ARG A 350 -3.54 -3.07 1.51
CA ARG A 350 -3.56 -3.78 2.79
C ARG A 350 -2.17 -4.25 3.19
N ASN A 351 -1.46 -4.88 2.27
CA ASN A 351 -0.14 -5.45 2.54
C ASN A 351 0.92 -4.37 2.81
N LEU A 352 0.72 -3.16 2.27
CA LEU A 352 1.59 -2.00 2.50
C LEU A 352 1.11 -1.10 3.65
N TYR A 353 0.01 -1.45 4.32
CA TYR A 353 -0.64 -0.56 5.28
C TYR A 353 0.23 -0.23 6.49
N PHE A 354 1.11 -1.16 6.91
CA PHE A 354 2.07 -0.94 8.00
C PHE A 354 3.08 0.18 7.70
N ILE A 355 3.25 0.55 6.42
CA ILE A 355 4.07 1.66 5.95
C ILE A 355 3.22 2.92 5.90
N SER A 356 2.05 2.86 5.24
CA SER A 356 1.19 4.03 5.00
C SER A 356 0.58 4.60 6.28
N SER A 357 0.26 3.75 7.26
CA SER A 357 -0.33 4.18 8.53
C SER A 357 0.59 5.10 9.34
N ARG A 358 1.89 5.13 9.04
CA ARG A 358 2.89 5.97 9.72
C ARG A 358 3.17 7.30 9.00
N LEU A 359 2.58 7.53 7.84
CA LEU A 359 2.77 8.73 7.02
C LEU A 359 1.64 9.76 7.16
N GLY A 360 0.56 9.40 7.87
CA GLY A 360 -0.71 10.13 7.84
C GLY A 360 -1.43 9.96 6.50
N THR A 361 -2.73 9.68 6.52
CA THR A 361 -3.52 9.41 5.31
C THR A 361 -3.71 10.64 4.40
N ALA A 362 -3.49 11.86 4.93
CA ALA A 362 -3.65 13.11 4.20
C ALA A 362 -2.43 13.52 3.35
N SER A 363 -1.28 12.85 3.47
CA SER A 363 -0.02 13.31 2.85
C SER A 363 0.21 12.80 1.41
N PHE A 364 -0.60 11.84 0.93
CA PHE A 364 -0.35 11.18 -0.35
C PHE A 364 -1.62 10.94 -1.19
N THR A 365 -1.97 11.94 -2.01
CA THR A 365 -3.19 11.96 -2.85
C THR A 365 -3.34 10.77 -3.79
N ALA A 366 -2.23 10.20 -4.29
CA ALA A 366 -2.28 9.02 -5.14
C ALA A 366 -2.78 7.77 -4.39
N TYR A 367 -2.44 7.63 -3.10
CA TYR A 367 -2.97 6.54 -2.27
C TYR A 367 -4.47 6.69 -2.07
N THR A 368 -4.94 7.89 -1.73
CA THR A 368 -6.38 8.18 -1.58
C THR A 368 -7.13 7.89 -2.87
N PHE A 369 -6.59 8.30 -4.02
CA PHE A 369 -7.16 7.97 -5.32
C PHE A 369 -7.26 6.45 -5.53
N VAL A 370 -6.18 5.70 -5.29
CA VAL A 370 -6.19 4.24 -5.48
C VAL A 370 -7.19 3.55 -4.55
N SER A 371 -7.23 3.96 -3.28
CA SER A 371 -8.14 3.40 -2.28
C SER A 371 -9.60 3.66 -2.65
N LEU A 372 -9.99 4.93 -2.80
CA LEU A 372 -11.38 5.30 -3.06
C LEU A 372 -11.87 4.80 -4.42
N THR A 373 -11.06 4.92 -5.48
CA THR A 373 -11.44 4.42 -6.80
C THR A 373 -11.65 2.90 -6.79
N SER A 374 -10.80 2.16 -6.06
CA SER A 374 -10.98 0.70 -5.95
C SER A 374 -12.23 0.33 -5.17
N ILE A 375 -12.53 1.07 -4.09
CA ILE A 375 -13.76 0.91 -3.31
C ILE A 375 -15.00 1.21 -4.17
N ASP A 376 -15.00 2.32 -4.92
CA ASP A 376 -16.11 2.72 -5.79
C ASP A 376 -16.39 1.68 -6.88
N ILE A 377 -15.34 1.17 -7.54
CA ILE A 377 -15.48 0.10 -8.54
C ILE A 377 -16.03 -1.17 -7.86
N LEU A 378 -15.46 -1.57 -6.73
CA LEU A 378 -15.84 -2.82 -6.06
C LEU A 378 -17.25 -2.76 -5.45
N ALA A 379 -17.70 -1.59 -4.99
CA ALA A 379 -19.04 -1.37 -4.44
C ALA A 379 -20.15 -1.64 -5.48
N ARG A 380 -19.85 -1.50 -6.78
CA ARG A 380 -20.77 -1.89 -7.87
C ARG A 380 -20.97 -3.40 -7.98
N TYR A 381 -20.13 -4.20 -7.33
CA TYR A 381 -20.16 -5.67 -7.38
C TYR A 381 -20.28 -6.28 -5.97
N PRO A 382 -21.48 -6.29 -5.36
CA PRO A 382 -21.71 -6.74 -3.98
C PRO A 382 -21.09 -8.10 -3.63
N ARG A 383 -21.14 -9.06 -4.55
CA ARG A 383 -20.53 -10.38 -4.37
C ARG A 383 -19.01 -10.32 -4.27
N HIS A 384 -18.35 -9.51 -5.11
CA HIS A 384 -16.90 -9.35 -5.07
C HIS A 384 -16.47 -8.54 -3.85
N ALA A 385 -17.23 -7.52 -3.45
CA ALA A 385 -17.01 -6.79 -2.20
C ALA A 385 -17.07 -7.73 -0.98
N ALA A 386 -18.08 -8.60 -0.91
CA ALA A 386 -18.19 -9.58 0.17
C ALA A 386 -17.02 -10.59 0.19
N ILE A 387 -16.61 -11.11 -0.98
CA ILE A 387 -15.45 -12.02 -1.10
C ILE A 387 -14.17 -11.32 -0.64
N PHE A 388 -13.96 -10.07 -1.07
CA PHE A 388 -12.81 -9.28 -0.68
C PHE A 388 -12.77 -9.07 0.84
N LEU A 389 -13.87 -8.58 1.45
CA LEU A 389 -13.91 -8.34 2.89
C LEU A 389 -13.69 -9.63 3.70
N GLU A 390 -14.26 -10.75 3.28
CA GLU A 390 -14.02 -12.03 3.93
C GLU A 390 -12.55 -12.46 3.82
N SER A 391 -11.90 -12.20 2.68
CA SER A 391 -10.49 -12.54 2.46
C SER A 391 -9.50 -11.69 3.28
N ILE A 392 -9.92 -10.51 3.76
CA ILE A 392 -9.10 -9.61 4.60
C ILE A 392 -9.57 -9.56 6.06
N ARG A 393 -10.55 -10.40 6.42
CA ARG A 393 -11.16 -10.46 7.74
C ARG A 393 -10.11 -10.70 8.85
N PRO A 394 -10.29 -10.10 10.05
CA PRO A 394 -9.46 -10.41 11.20
C PRO A 394 -9.45 -11.92 11.50
N SER A 395 -8.27 -12.49 11.79
CA SER A 395 -8.09 -13.92 12.04
C SER A 395 -8.89 -14.46 13.24
N HIS A 396 -9.09 -13.60 14.25
CA HIS A 396 -9.84 -13.94 15.46
C HIS A 396 -10.91 -12.88 15.74
N PRO A 397 -12.03 -12.90 15.00
CA PRO A 397 -13.13 -11.97 15.20
C PRO A 397 -13.63 -12.01 16.65
N GLY A 398 -13.80 -10.85 17.27
CA GLY A 398 -14.24 -10.75 18.67
C GLY A 398 -13.12 -10.68 19.71
N THR A 399 -11.85 -10.70 19.30
CA THR A 399 -10.70 -10.49 20.20
C THR A 399 -9.74 -9.46 19.61
N ILE A 400 -9.07 -8.69 20.48
CA ILE A 400 -8.00 -7.77 20.05
C ILE A 400 -6.71 -8.58 19.91
N PRO A 401 -6.07 -8.61 18.72
CA PRO A 401 -4.80 -9.31 18.58
C PRO A 401 -3.70 -8.69 19.44
N ALA A 402 -2.83 -9.54 19.98
CA ALA A 402 -1.68 -9.09 20.76
C ALA A 402 -0.59 -8.44 19.90
N HIS A 403 -0.43 -8.89 18.64
CA HIS A 403 0.64 -8.42 17.77
C HIS A 403 0.27 -7.08 17.11
N PRO A 404 1.13 -6.02 17.18
CA PRO A 404 0.82 -4.71 16.58
C PRO A 404 0.54 -4.75 15.07
N LEU A 405 1.26 -5.59 14.32
CA LEU A 405 0.98 -5.79 12.90
C LEU A 405 -0.44 -6.32 12.63
N ASP A 406 -0.95 -7.25 13.44
CA ASP A 406 -2.30 -7.78 13.25
C ASP A 406 -3.34 -6.71 13.58
N ARG A 407 -3.13 -5.93 14.65
CA ARG A 407 -3.95 -4.73 14.96
C ARG A 407 -3.92 -3.70 13.82
N ASN A 408 -2.77 -3.51 13.16
CA ASN A 408 -2.67 -2.62 12.00
C ASN A 408 -3.48 -3.15 10.80
N LEU A 409 -3.49 -4.46 10.57
CA LEU A 409 -4.32 -5.07 9.52
C LEU A 409 -5.82 -5.01 9.86
N ASP A 410 -6.19 -5.14 11.14
CA ASP A 410 -7.56 -4.92 11.60
C ASP A 410 -8.00 -3.47 11.37
N LEU A 411 -7.11 -2.50 11.63
CA LEU A 411 -7.38 -1.09 11.35
C LEU A 411 -7.62 -0.84 9.84
N TYR A 412 -6.83 -1.47 8.96
CA TYR A 412 -7.10 -1.43 7.52
C TYR A 412 -8.46 -2.01 7.19
N TYR A 413 -8.79 -3.18 7.77
CA TYR A 413 -10.06 -3.85 7.57
C TYR A 413 -11.25 -2.96 7.98
N LEU A 414 -11.23 -2.40 9.19
CA LEU A 414 -12.31 -1.58 9.73
C LEU A 414 -12.54 -0.33 8.86
N ASN A 415 -11.47 0.41 8.54
CA ASN A 415 -11.54 1.61 7.69
C ASN A 415 -12.05 1.28 6.28
N THR A 416 -11.60 0.17 5.70
CA THR A 416 -12.03 -0.21 4.34
C THR A 416 -13.47 -0.73 4.33
N ALA A 417 -13.86 -1.50 5.35
CA ALA A 417 -15.20 -2.07 5.47
C ALA A 417 -16.29 -1.01 5.65
N GLU A 418 -15.96 0.15 6.24
CA GLU A 418 -16.87 1.28 6.46
C GLU A 418 -17.62 1.71 5.18
N HIS A 419 -16.99 1.53 4.01
CA HIS A 419 -17.54 2.00 2.74
C HIS A 419 -18.54 1.05 2.06
N PHE A 420 -18.69 -0.19 2.55
CA PHE A 420 -19.53 -1.21 1.93
C PHE A 420 -20.92 -1.50 2.55
N PRO A 421 -21.34 -1.00 3.74
CA PRO A 421 -22.59 -1.44 4.34
C PRO A 421 -23.85 -1.24 3.50
N LEU A 422 -23.86 -0.23 2.61
CA LEU A 422 -24.97 0.05 1.70
C LEU A 422 -25.18 -1.01 0.62
N VAL A 423 -24.11 -1.71 0.21
CA VAL A 423 -24.14 -2.67 -0.90
C VAL A 423 -24.12 -4.12 -0.42
N LEU A 424 -23.75 -4.36 0.84
CA LEU A 424 -23.66 -5.69 1.43
C LEU A 424 -25.01 -6.20 1.95
N PRO A 425 -25.22 -7.53 1.97
CA PRO A 425 -26.38 -8.11 2.60
C PRO A 425 -26.32 -7.95 4.13
N PRO A 426 -27.48 -7.88 4.84
CA PRO A 426 -27.51 -7.73 6.29
C PRO A 426 -26.70 -8.78 7.08
N ALA A 427 -26.62 -10.01 6.56
CA ALA A 427 -25.81 -11.06 7.18
C ALA A 427 -24.30 -10.74 7.17
N ALA A 428 -23.79 -10.16 6.09
CA ALA A 428 -22.41 -9.70 6.01
C ALA A 428 -22.18 -8.49 6.95
N ASN A 429 -23.13 -7.55 6.97
CA ASN A 429 -23.09 -6.40 7.88
C ASN A 429 -23.10 -6.80 9.36
N ALA A 430 -23.81 -7.87 9.73
CA ALA A 430 -23.77 -8.42 11.09
C ALA A 430 -22.37 -8.93 11.46
N ALA A 431 -21.64 -9.56 10.51
CA ALA A 431 -20.26 -9.98 10.73
C ALA A 431 -19.30 -8.78 10.88
N LEU A 432 -19.58 -7.65 10.23
CA LEU A 432 -18.82 -6.41 10.44
C LEU A 432 -18.96 -5.91 11.89
N LEU A 433 -20.18 -5.87 12.44
CA LEU A 433 -20.42 -5.46 13.83
C LEU A 433 -19.71 -6.37 14.85
N GLN A 434 -19.63 -7.68 14.56
CA GLN A 434 -18.87 -8.61 15.40
C GLN A 434 -17.38 -8.25 15.45
N ALA A 435 -16.81 -7.76 14.34
CA ALA A 435 -15.42 -7.31 14.30
C ALA A 435 -15.20 -6.00 15.08
N CYS A 436 -16.20 -5.11 15.16
CA CYS A 436 -16.12 -3.84 15.92
C CYS A 436 -16.16 -4.05 17.44
N THR A 437 -16.94 -5.03 17.90
CA THR A 437 -17.26 -5.28 19.32
C THR A 437 -16.04 -5.23 20.27
N PRO A 438 -14.91 -5.94 20.01
CA PRO A 438 -13.78 -5.93 20.93
C PRO A 438 -13.12 -4.56 21.10
N TYR A 439 -13.11 -3.72 20.07
CA TYR A 439 -12.50 -2.39 20.13
C TYR A 439 -13.41 -1.38 20.83
N LEU A 440 -14.72 -1.46 20.61
CA LEU A 440 -15.70 -0.59 21.29
C LEU A 440 -15.75 -0.84 22.81
N ALA A 441 -15.49 -2.07 23.24
CA ALA A 441 -15.43 -2.43 24.66
C ALA A 441 -14.04 -2.23 25.29
N SER A 442 -13.05 -1.75 24.52
CA SER A 442 -11.67 -1.66 24.99
C SER A 442 -11.42 -0.47 25.92
N THR A 443 -10.51 -0.66 26.87
CA THR A 443 -10.03 0.42 27.74
C THR A 443 -9.15 1.39 26.95
N PRO A 444 -9.17 2.69 27.28
CA PRO A 444 -8.33 3.68 26.60
C PRO A 444 -6.86 3.29 26.62
N SER A 445 -6.29 3.19 25.42
CA SER A 445 -4.86 2.97 25.18
C SER A 445 -4.46 3.71 23.92
N PRO A 446 -3.34 4.45 23.89
CA PRO A 446 -2.90 5.18 22.71
C PRO A 446 -2.83 4.31 21.44
N SER A 447 -2.43 3.04 21.60
CA SER A 447 -2.34 2.07 20.50
C SER A 447 -3.69 1.60 19.96
N LEU A 448 -4.78 1.74 20.73
CA LEU A 448 -6.12 1.28 20.37
C LEU A 448 -7.06 2.41 19.94
N VAL A 449 -6.70 3.68 20.16
CA VAL A 449 -7.53 4.83 19.76
C VAL A 449 -7.92 4.78 18.27
N PRO A 450 -7.00 4.58 17.30
CA PRO A 450 -7.39 4.52 15.89
C PRO A 450 -8.33 3.35 15.57
N LEU A 451 -8.17 2.22 16.27
CA LEU A 451 -9.03 1.04 16.10
C LEU A 451 -10.42 1.27 16.68
N PHE A 452 -10.50 1.94 17.83
CA PHE A 452 -11.75 2.35 18.43
C PHE A 452 -12.51 3.31 17.50
N GLU A 453 -11.83 4.33 16.96
CA GLU A 453 -12.41 5.28 16.02
C GLU A 453 -12.91 4.59 14.74
N ALA A 454 -12.10 3.71 14.14
CA ALA A 454 -12.50 2.96 12.95
C ALA A 454 -13.68 2.00 13.23
N ALA A 455 -13.67 1.32 14.38
CA ALA A 455 -14.78 0.44 14.79
C ALA A 455 -16.08 1.23 15.04
N HIS A 456 -15.96 2.43 15.59
CA HIS A 456 -17.06 3.36 15.82
C HIS A 456 -17.67 3.83 14.49
N SER A 457 -16.85 4.33 13.56
CA SER A 457 -17.29 4.77 12.24
C SER A 457 -17.96 3.65 11.45
N LEU A 458 -17.36 2.45 11.41
CA LEU A 458 -17.95 1.29 10.76
C LEU A 458 -19.30 0.89 11.39
N THR A 459 -19.42 0.94 12.72
CA THR A 459 -20.68 0.65 13.40
C THR A 459 -21.77 1.62 12.97
N LEU A 460 -21.47 2.92 12.97
CA LEU A 460 -22.41 3.94 12.49
C LEU A 460 -22.77 3.73 11.00
N ALA A 461 -21.81 3.42 10.14
CA ALA A 461 -22.06 3.13 8.73
C ALA A 461 -22.99 1.92 8.53
N VAL A 462 -22.86 0.88 9.35
CA VAL A 462 -23.77 -0.27 9.33
C VAL A 462 -25.17 0.09 9.84
N LEU A 463 -25.28 0.82 10.94
CA LEU A 463 -26.56 1.19 11.55
C LEU A 463 -27.35 2.18 10.69
N THR A 464 -26.67 3.07 9.97
CA THR A 464 -27.29 4.08 9.09
C THR A 464 -27.77 3.52 7.76
N ALA A 465 -27.26 2.35 7.33
CA ALA A 465 -27.65 1.76 6.07
C ALA A 465 -29.13 1.31 6.10
N PRO A 466 -30.00 1.83 5.21
CA PRO A 466 -31.43 1.48 5.17
C PRO A 466 -31.77 -0.02 5.15
N PRO A 467 -31.06 -0.91 4.41
CA PRO A 467 -31.38 -2.34 4.41
C PRO A 467 -31.13 -3.03 5.76
N ASN A 468 -30.43 -2.38 6.70
CA ASN A 468 -30.06 -2.96 7.98
C ASN A 468 -31.04 -2.63 9.12
N ALA A 469 -32.22 -2.07 8.85
CA ALA A 469 -33.16 -1.63 9.91
C ALA A 469 -33.41 -2.69 11.00
N ALA A 470 -33.66 -3.95 10.61
CA ALA A 470 -33.85 -5.05 11.56
C ALA A 470 -32.58 -5.39 12.36
N LEU A 471 -31.40 -5.31 11.72
CA LEU A 471 -30.12 -5.51 12.39
C LEU A 471 -29.85 -4.36 13.37
N ALA A 472 -30.11 -3.12 12.96
CA ALA A 472 -29.93 -1.92 13.76
C ALA A 472 -30.78 -1.96 15.04
N ALA A 473 -32.02 -2.43 14.97
CA ALA A 473 -32.89 -2.60 16.14
C ALA A 473 -32.21 -3.44 17.24
N SER A 474 -31.52 -4.52 16.86
CA SER A 474 -30.82 -5.40 17.80
C SER A 474 -29.45 -4.87 18.25
N ALA A 475 -28.79 -4.07 17.41
CA ALA A 475 -27.41 -3.60 17.63
C ALA A 475 -27.32 -2.24 18.35
N ILE A 476 -28.38 -1.41 18.29
CA ILE A 476 -28.41 -0.10 18.95
C ILE A 476 -28.29 -0.19 20.47
N PRO A 477 -29.03 -1.05 21.20
CA PRO A 477 -28.91 -1.09 22.66
C PRO A 477 -27.49 -1.41 23.18
N PRO A 478 -26.80 -2.47 22.71
CA PRO A 478 -25.43 -2.73 23.16
C PRO A 478 -24.45 -1.64 22.69
N TYR A 479 -24.66 -1.05 21.51
CA TYR A 479 -23.83 0.05 21.03
C TYR A 479 -23.99 1.34 21.86
N ALA A 480 -25.22 1.73 22.21
CA ALA A 480 -25.50 2.86 23.10
C ALA A 480 -24.84 2.66 24.47
N THR A 481 -24.92 1.45 25.02
CA THR A 481 -24.22 1.09 26.26
C THR A 481 -22.70 1.29 26.15
N ALA A 482 -22.10 0.83 25.05
CA ALA A 482 -20.67 1.03 24.79
C ALA A 482 -20.32 2.51 24.62
N LEU A 483 -21.09 3.26 23.83
CA LEU A 483 -20.91 4.69 23.59
C LEU A 483 -20.87 5.48 24.90
N PHE A 484 -21.83 5.19 25.78
CA PHE A 484 -21.88 5.78 27.11
C PHE A 484 -20.69 5.34 27.97
N ALA A 485 -20.29 4.07 27.97
CA ALA A 485 -19.11 3.63 28.72
C ALA A 485 -17.79 4.24 28.22
N SER A 486 -17.70 4.56 26.92
CA SER A 486 -16.54 5.16 26.28
C SER A 486 -16.40 6.67 26.52
N PHE A 487 -17.47 7.39 26.88
CA PHE A 487 -17.39 8.81 27.22
C PHE A 487 -17.27 9.00 28.75
N PRO A 488 -16.32 9.83 29.24
CA PRO A 488 -15.44 10.76 28.50
C PRO A 488 -14.01 10.25 28.21
N SER A 489 -13.75 8.95 28.34
CA SER A 489 -12.38 8.41 28.36
C SER A 489 -11.77 8.13 26.98
N ASN A 490 -12.56 7.57 26.06
CA ASN A 490 -12.18 7.23 24.68
C ASN A 490 -12.81 8.19 23.65
N LEU A 491 -13.83 8.95 24.05
CA LEU A 491 -14.54 9.87 23.17
C LEU A 491 -14.45 11.28 23.70
N SER A 492 -14.20 12.21 22.79
CA SER A 492 -14.34 13.64 23.04
C SER A 492 -15.81 14.04 23.16
N ALA A 493 -16.09 15.18 23.81
CA ALA A 493 -17.46 15.70 23.94
C ALA A 493 -18.11 15.92 22.57
N ARG A 494 -17.31 16.40 21.59
CA ARG A 494 -17.75 16.58 20.21
C ARG A 494 -18.06 15.25 19.53
N GLN A 495 -17.18 14.26 19.66
CA GLN A 495 -17.38 12.93 19.06
C GLN A 495 -18.61 12.24 19.65
N PHE A 496 -18.79 12.29 20.97
CA PHE A 496 -19.96 11.74 21.65
C PHE A 496 -21.26 12.40 21.17
N ARG A 497 -21.31 13.73 21.12
CA ARG A 497 -22.48 14.50 20.64
C ARG A 497 -22.87 14.10 19.22
N LEU A 498 -21.89 14.02 18.32
CA LEU A 498 -22.12 13.64 16.93
C LEU A 498 -22.63 12.20 16.80
N ALA A 499 -22.02 11.27 17.54
CA ALA A 499 -22.40 9.87 17.54
C ALA A 499 -23.81 9.65 18.07
N PHE A 500 -24.15 10.27 19.20
CA PHE A 500 -25.47 10.14 19.82
C PHE A 500 -26.55 10.80 18.95
N LYS A 501 -26.28 11.97 18.38
CA LYS A 501 -27.20 12.60 17.42
C LYS A 501 -27.46 11.72 16.21
N SER A 502 -26.41 11.07 15.68
CA SER A 502 -26.53 10.13 14.57
C SER A 502 -27.38 8.92 14.96
N LEU A 503 -27.16 8.36 16.15
CA LEU A 503 -27.97 7.27 16.71
C LEU A 503 -29.45 7.66 16.75
N LEU A 504 -29.76 8.85 17.27
CA LEU A 504 -31.14 9.31 17.35
C LEU A 504 -31.75 9.50 15.96
N GLY A 505 -31.02 10.09 15.02
CA GLY A 505 -31.47 10.24 13.63
C GLY A 505 -31.75 8.93 12.90
N ILE A 506 -31.10 7.83 13.28
CA ILE A 506 -31.41 6.48 12.76
C ILE A 506 -32.72 5.94 13.34
N THR A 507 -33.05 6.32 14.58
CA THR A 507 -34.27 5.88 15.27
C THR A 507 -35.51 6.73 14.97
N THR A 508 -35.35 7.87 14.30
CA THR A 508 -36.45 8.79 13.98
C THR A 508 -36.82 8.77 12.48
N PRO A 509 -38.03 9.22 12.10
CA PRO A 509 -38.42 9.32 10.69
C PRO A 509 -37.45 10.21 9.89
N PRO A 510 -37.11 9.86 8.63
CA PRO A 510 -37.78 8.91 7.74
C PRO A 510 -37.23 7.47 7.79
N ASN A 511 -36.38 7.11 8.75
CA ASN A 511 -35.77 5.79 8.77
C ASN A 511 -36.82 4.68 9.02
N PRO A 512 -36.78 3.55 8.29
CA PRO A 512 -37.69 2.42 8.51
C PRO A 512 -37.69 1.89 9.95
N LEU A 513 -36.58 2.06 10.69
CA LEU A 513 -36.50 1.64 12.09
C LEU A 513 -37.55 2.34 12.96
N ALA A 514 -37.81 3.63 12.74
CA ALA A 514 -38.76 4.43 13.52
C ALA A 514 -40.19 3.86 13.50
N ALA A 515 -40.60 3.25 12.38
CA ALA A 515 -41.91 2.60 12.26
C ALA A 515 -41.99 1.27 13.02
N SER A 516 -40.86 0.55 13.11
CA SER A 516 -40.80 -0.77 13.76
C SER A 516 -40.59 -0.70 15.27
N HIS A 517 -39.90 0.35 15.76
CA HIS A 517 -39.53 0.53 17.16
C HIS A 517 -39.72 2.00 17.57
N PRO A 518 -40.98 2.47 17.70
CA PRO A 518 -41.29 3.89 17.93
C PRO A 518 -40.80 4.42 19.29
N ASP A 519 -40.64 3.57 20.29
CA ASP A 519 -40.24 3.96 21.66
C ASP A 519 -38.71 4.06 21.85
N LEU A 520 -37.93 3.64 20.84
CA LEU A 520 -36.47 3.59 20.91
C LEU A 520 -35.82 4.99 21.03
N PRO A 521 -36.25 6.04 20.29
CA PRO A 521 -35.77 7.40 20.48
C PRO A 521 -35.96 7.90 21.93
N ASP A 522 -37.14 7.68 22.49
CA ASP A 522 -37.48 8.14 23.85
C ASP A 522 -36.65 7.39 24.90
N THR A 523 -36.45 6.08 24.70
CA THR A 523 -35.59 5.27 25.57
C THR A 523 -34.15 5.79 25.57
N LEU A 524 -33.60 6.15 24.40
CA LEU A 524 -32.25 6.69 24.28
C LEU A 524 -32.10 8.05 24.97
N LEU A 525 -33.08 8.95 24.78
CA LEU A 525 -33.11 10.26 25.43
C LEU A 525 -33.26 10.15 26.95
N GLU A 526 -34.05 9.19 27.43
CA GLU A 526 -34.19 8.93 28.86
C GLU A 526 -32.89 8.43 29.48
N LEU A 527 -32.19 7.51 28.79
CA LEU A 527 -30.85 7.05 29.21
C LEU A 527 -29.84 8.21 29.26
N LEU A 528 -29.86 9.09 28.25
CA LEU A 528 -29.00 10.27 28.21
C LEU A 528 -29.30 11.23 29.37
N ARG A 529 -30.57 11.53 29.62
CA ARG A 529 -31.02 12.39 30.71
C ARG A 529 -30.63 11.84 32.07
N HIS A 530 -30.91 10.56 32.31
CA HIS A 530 -30.55 9.88 33.56
C HIS A 530 -29.03 9.90 33.79
N ARG A 531 -28.24 9.68 32.73
CA ARG A 531 -26.78 9.75 32.84
C ARG A 531 -26.29 11.18 33.08
N ALA A 532 -26.87 12.19 32.43
CA ALA A 532 -26.53 13.60 32.66
C ALA A 532 -26.80 14.04 34.11
N ALA A 533 -27.85 13.51 34.74
CA ALA A 533 -28.17 13.79 36.14
C ALA A 533 -27.13 13.23 37.13
N LEU A 534 -26.42 12.15 36.76
CA LEU A 534 -25.41 11.48 37.59
C LEU A 534 -23.97 11.80 37.17
N ALA A 535 -23.78 12.58 36.10
CA ALA A 535 -22.48 12.84 35.50
C ALA A 535 -21.63 13.81 36.34
N SER A 536 -20.31 13.71 36.16
CA SER A 536 -19.38 14.57 36.88
C SER A 536 -19.51 16.04 36.45
N THR A 537 -19.44 16.94 37.43
CA THR A 537 -19.31 18.39 37.22
C THR A 537 -17.86 18.85 37.16
N ALA A 538 -16.90 17.92 37.22
CA ALA A 538 -15.50 18.22 36.97
C ALA A 538 -15.28 18.58 35.50
N PHE A 539 -14.35 19.50 35.25
CA PHE A 539 -13.95 19.85 33.88
C PHE A 539 -13.30 18.65 33.18
N LEU A 540 -13.70 18.45 31.93
CA LEU A 540 -13.09 17.46 31.06
C LEU A 540 -11.65 17.88 30.71
N PRO A 541 -10.76 16.91 30.42
CA PRO A 541 -9.43 17.22 29.90
C PRO A 541 -9.55 18.08 28.63
N ALA A 542 -8.71 19.11 28.51
CA ALA A 542 -8.66 19.92 27.29
C ALA A 542 -8.28 19.03 26.10
N GLU A 543 -9.03 19.14 24.99
CA GLU A 543 -8.68 18.44 23.75
C GLU A 543 -7.27 18.88 23.30
N PRO A 544 -6.37 17.96 22.92
CA PRO A 544 -5.17 18.34 22.21
C PRO A 544 -5.59 19.05 20.92
N ALA A 545 -4.97 20.19 20.61
CA ALA A 545 -5.27 20.95 19.40
C ALA A 545 -5.19 20.03 18.18
N ALA A 546 -6.29 19.88 17.45
CA ALA A 546 -6.31 19.11 16.21
C ALA A 546 -5.19 19.61 15.28
N GLU A 547 -4.39 18.70 14.73
CA GLU A 547 -3.44 19.04 13.67
C GLU A 547 -4.22 19.65 12.50
N ALA A 548 -4.03 20.95 12.30
CA ALA A 548 -4.71 21.69 11.26
C ALA A 548 -4.34 21.11 9.89
N GLY A 549 -5.31 20.57 9.17
CA GLY A 549 -5.18 20.38 7.74
C GLY A 549 -4.98 21.72 7.03
N PRO A 550 -4.49 21.74 5.78
CA PRO A 550 -4.19 22.98 5.05
C PRO A 550 -5.40 23.91 4.87
N ASP A 551 -6.64 23.40 5.06
CA ASP A 551 -7.89 24.14 4.91
C ASP A 551 -8.70 24.32 6.21
N SER A 552 -8.19 23.91 7.38
CA SER A 552 -8.92 24.11 8.65
C SER A 552 -8.73 25.52 9.20
N VAL A 553 -9.82 26.27 9.28
CA VAL A 553 -9.91 27.52 10.05
C VAL A 553 -9.54 27.21 11.51
N PRO A 554 -8.64 27.96 12.16
CA PRO A 554 -8.32 27.73 13.56
C PRO A 554 -9.60 27.91 14.39
N ALA A 555 -10.10 26.81 14.95
CA ALA A 555 -11.16 26.85 15.95
C ALA A 555 -10.61 27.64 17.16
N GLY A 556 -11.37 28.63 17.62
CA GLY A 556 -11.03 29.36 18.85
C GLY A 556 -10.93 28.41 20.05
N PRO A 557 -10.30 28.83 21.16
CA PRO A 557 -10.16 27.98 22.34
C PRO A 557 -11.53 27.50 22.80
N GLU A 558 -11.78 26.19 22.68
CA GLU A 558 -13.02 25.58 23.17
C GLU A 558 -13.13 25.81 24.68
N GLN A 559 -14.30 26.30 25.12
CA GLN A 559 -14.56 26.47 26.55
C GLN A 559 -14.51 25.09 27.23
N PRO A 560 -13.86 24.98 28.42
CA PRO A 560 -13.79 23.71 29.12
C PRO A 560 -15.19 23.26 29.53
N LEU A 561 -15.65 22.15 28.95
CA LEU A 561 -16.94 21.53 29.27
C LEU A 561 -16.77 20.53 30.43
N THR A 562 -17.84 20.34 31.19
CA THR A 562 -17.97 19.23 32.14
C THR A 562 -18.65 18.04 31.45
N GLU A 563 -18.54 16.84 32.02
CA GLU A 563 -19.26 15.66 31.51
C GLU A 563 -20.77 15.94 31.47
N GLN A 564 -21.31 16.50 32.56
CA GLN A 564 -22.72 16.90 32.63
C GLN A 564 -23.09 17.90 31.52
N ALA A 565 -22.30 18.95 31.32
CA ALA A 565 -22.57 19.96 30.29
C ALA A 565 -22.56 19.35 28.89
N ALA A 566 -21.61 18.45 28.60
CA ALA A 566 -21.53 17.77 27.32
C ALA A 566 -22.76 16.89 27.06
N LEU A 567 -23.22 16.12 28.05
CA LEU A 567 -24.43 15.29 27.94
C LEU A 567 -25.70 16.14 27.78
N THR A 568 -25.83 17.24 28.53
CA THR A 568 -26.96 18.16 28.39
C THR A 568 -26.98 18.85 27.02
N LEU A 569 -25.83 19.30 26.52
CA LEU A 569 -25.73 19.84 25.16
C LEU A 569 -26.08 18.78 24.10
N THR A 570 -25.68 17.52 24.33
CA THR A 570 -26.08 16.40 23.46
C THR A 570 -27.59 16.24 23.42
N LEU A 571 -28.27 16.36 24.58
CA LEU A 571 -29.73 16.27 24.67
C LEU A 571 -30.38 17.37 23.82
N LEU A 572 -29.92 18.61 23.99
CA LEU A 572 -30.41 19.77 23.24
C LEU A 572 -30.19 19.65 21.72
N ASP A 573 -28.99 19.24 21.30
CA ASP A 573 -28.67 19.05 19.88
C ASP A 573 -29.58 18.00 19.21
N SER A 574 -29.96 16.99 20.00
CA SER A 574 -30.71 15.83 19.55
C SER A 574 -32.20 16.12 19.36
N LEU A 575 -32.75 17.12 20.05
CA LEU A 575 -34.16 17.54 19.91
C LEU A 575 -34.54 17.85 18.46
N SER A 576 -33.61 18.41 17.68
CA SER A 576 -33.81 18.74 16.26
C SER A 576 -34.13 17.52 15.37
N SER A 577 -33.85 16.31 15.84
CA SER A 577 -34.03 15.07 15.09
C SER A 577 -35.35 14.36 15.40
N LEU A 578 -36.12 14.86 16.39
CA LEU A 578 -37.37 14.25 16.84
C LEU A 578 -38.57 14.60 15.95
N ALA A 579 -39.54 13.69 15.92
CA ALA A 579 -40.85 13.97 15.34
C ALA A 579 -41.59 15.04 16.18
N PRO A 580 -42.52 15.82 15.57
CA PRO A 580 -43.18 16.93 16.26
C PRO A 580 -43.89 16.56 17.58
N GLY A 581 -44.46 15.35 17.66
CA GLY A 581 -45.09 14.84 18.88
C GLY A 581 -44.10 14.66 20.03
N ALA A 582 -43.03 13.91 19.80
CA ALA A 582 -41.97 13.67 20.78
C ALA A 582 -41.23 14.98 21.17
N LEU A 583 -41.04 15.88 20.21
CA LEU A 583 -40.44 17.19 20.49
C LEU A 583 -41.24 17.99 21.53
N GLY A 584 -42.59 17.95 21.45
CA GLY A 584 -43.45 18.63 22.41
C GLY A 584 -43.31 18.10 23.84
N GLU A 585 -43.00 16.81 24.00
CA GLU A 585 -42.79 16.17 25.30
C GLU A 585 -41.38 16.41 25.86
N TRP A 586 -40.36 16.34 25.00
CA TRP A 586 -38.97 16.46 25.42
C TRP A 586 -38.48 17.90 25.62
N LEU A 587 -39.09 18.89 24.95
CA LEU A 587 -38.65 20.29 25.03
C LEU A 587 -38.76 20.87 26.46
N PRO A 588 -39.86 20.66 27.22
CA PRO A 588 -39.94 21.04 28.63
C PRO A 588 -38.93 20.30 29.52
N LEU A 589 -38.70 19.01 29.25
CA LEU A 589 -37.80 18.16 30.05
C LEU A 589 -36.32 18.49 29.84
N ALA A 590 -35.95 19.05 28.68
CA ALA A 590 -34.60 19.50 28.40
C ALA A 590 -34.32 20.93 28.90
N ALA A 591 -35.37 21.69 29.23
CA ALA A 591 -35.28 23.06 29.73
C ALA A 591 -35.18 23.16 31.26
N GLY A 592 -35.61 22.12 31.98
CA GLY A 592 -35.46 21.98 33.44
C GLY A 592 -34.26 21.13 33.79
#